data_AF-A0A965BBV3-F1
#
_entry.id   AF-A0A965BBV3-F1
#
_cell.length_a   1.000
_cell.length_b   1.000
_cell.length_c   1.000
_cell.angle_alpha   90.00
_cell.angle_beta   90.00
_cell.angle_gamma   90.00
#
_symmetry.space_group_name_H-M   'P 1'
#
loop_
_entity.id
_entity.type
_entity.pdbx_description
1 polymer ?
#
loop_
_entity_poly.entity_id
_entity_poly.type
_entity_poly.pdbx_seq_one_letter_code
_entity_poly.pdbx_strand_id
1 'polypeptide(L)'
;MMVTRCLFSLYDVVDVLLPVIGPADVAVSTWTMSRLHMERVRRMVDDGAMRSFVLVLDRSFPTRQPAYAAELREVLGNGMDLRLTKTHAKFVTLSAGDWRITIRSSGNYNQSPRLENIDIDDDAEIYGFFRGIVDEIVERVPPGIDVPPVELHSAWRALWPMDGDAPGDDVPDSGGDDDWGGWFARNAVPRPGVPVRKGRAR
;
A
#
# COMPACT_ATOMS: atom_id res chain seq x y z
N MET A 1 1.96 -6.54 -17.21
CA MET A 1 0.99 -7.21 -16.33
C MET A 1 1.35 -8.66 -16.08
N MET A 2 1.41 -9.05 -14.80
CA MET A 2 1.49 -10.42 -14.32
C MET A 2 0.48 -10.65 -13.20
N VAL A 3 0.01 -11.89 -13.04
CA VAL A 3 -0.87 -12.29 -11.93
C VAL A 3 -0.10 -13.25 -11.03
N THR A 4 0.02 -12.92 -9.75
CA THR A 4 0.74 -13.70 -8.76
C THR A 4 -0.26 -14.51 -7.92
N ARG A 5 0.02 -15.80 -7.75
CA ARG A 5 -0.68 -16.66 -6.77
C ARG A 5 0.06 -16.59 -5.42
N CYS A 6 0.35 -15.38 -4.95
CA CYS A 6 1.13 -15.13 -3.72
C CYS A 6 2.57 -15.63 -3.76
N LEU A 7 3.11 -15.94 -4.93
CA LEU A 7 4.46 -16.51 -5.05
C LEU A 7 5.54 -15.51 -4.64
N PHE A 8 5.26 -14.22 -4.80
CA PHE A 8 6.11 -13.11 -4.39
C PHE A 8 5.24 -11.88 -4.15
N SER A 9 5.75 -10.98 -3.32
CA SER A 9 5.13 -9.74 -2.88
C SER A 9 5.61 -8.54 -3.70
N LEU A 10 4.97 -7.39 -3.50
CA LEU A 10 5.42 -6.12 -4.07
C LEU A 10 6.86 -5.77 -3.66
N TYR A 11 7.27 -6.11 -2.43
CA TYR A 11 8.65 -5.94 -1.96
C TYR A 11 9.64 -6.77 -2.78
N ASP A 12 9.31 -8.03 -3.08
CA ASP A 12 10.23 -8.94 -3.77
C ASP A 12 10.52 -8.45 -5.21
N VAL A 13 9.56 -7.76 -5.84
CA VAL A 13 9.78 -7.12 -7.15
C VAL A 13 10.80 -5.97 -7.01
N VAL A 14 10.68 -5.14 -5.98
CA VAL A 14 11.63 -4.05 -5.70
C VAL A 14 13.03 -4.61 -5.42
N ASP A 15 13.12 -5.64 -4.58
CA ASP A 15 14.37 -6.31 -4.20
C ASP A 15 15.13 -6.87 -5.42
N VAL A 16 14.40 -7.43 -6.38
CA VAL A 16 15.00 -7.96 -7.62
C VAL A 16 15.36 -6.84 -8.63
N LEU A 17 14.62 -5.74 -8.66
CA LEU A 17 14.87 -4.65 -9.61
C LEU A 17 16.04 -3.76 -9.22
N LEU A 18 16.25 -3.49 -7.93
CA LEU A 18 17.33 -2.59 -7.47
C LEU A 18 18.74 -3.01 -7.94
N PRO A 19 19.14 -4.30 -7.90
CA PRO A 19 20.42 -4.75 -8.47
C PRO A 19 20.54 -4.54 -9.99
N VAL A 20 19.43 -4.50 -10.71
CA VAL A 20 19.40 -4.35 -12.18
C VAL A 20 19.54 -2.88 -12.58
N ILE A 21 18.82 -1.99 -11.89
CA ILE A 21 18.77 -0.55 -12.24
C ILE A 21 19.82 0.27 -11.49
N GLY A 22 20.44 -0.31 -10.47
CA GLY A 22 21.36 0.36 -9.55
C GLY A 22 20.62 1.07 -8.41
N PRO A 23 21.37 1.81 -7.56
CA PRO A 23 20.76 2.60 -6.49
C PRO A 23 19.64 3.49 -7.01
N ALA A 24 18.54 3.64 -6.27
CA ALA A 24 17.35 4.36 -6.74
C ALA A 24 16.75 5.27 -5.67
N ASP A 25 16.03 6.31 -6.11
CA ASP A 25 15.06 7.01 -5.27
C ASP A 25 13.74 6.25 -5.33
N VAL A 26 13.19 5.90 -4.17
CA VAL A 26 12.04 5.01 -4.06
C VAL A 26 10.91 5.68 -3.31
N ALA A 27 9.69 5.58 -3.85
CA ALA A 27 8.49 5.87 -3.08
C ALA A 27 7.51 4.71 -3.14
N VAL A 28 6.90 4.40 -2.01
CA VAL A 28 5.92 3.32 -1.86
C VAL A 28 4.63 3.92 -1.35
N SER A 29 3.52 3.65 -2.05
CA SER A 29 2.18 3.79 -1.49
C SER A 29 1.63 2.40 -1.20
N THR A 30 1.09 2.18 -0.01
CA THR A 30 0.46 0.92 0.37
C THR A 30 -0.54 1.14 1.49
N TRP A 31 -1.50 0.23 1.66
CA TRP A 31 -2.43 0.30 2.79
C TRP A 31 -1.84 -0.33 4.06
N THR A 32 -0.87 -1.24 3.92
CA THR A 32 -0.21 -1.94 5.02
C THR A 32 1.18 -2.43 4.61
N MET A 33 2.06 -2.61 5.59
CA MET A 33 3.41 -3.16 5.44
C MET A 33 3.72 -4.10 6.61
N SER A 34 4.48 -5.17 6.36
CA SER A 34 4.90 -6.10 7.42
C SER A 34 6.21 -5.69 8.05
N ARG A 35 6.44 -6.07 9.32
CA ARG A 35 7.70 -5.83 10.05
C ARG A 35 8.93 -6.28 9.27
N LEU A 36 8.88 -7.50 8.72
CA LEU A 36 9.96 -8.08 7.92
C LEU A 36 10.37 -7.15 6.77
N HIS A 37 9.41 -6.57 6.06
CA HIS A 37 9.69 -5.65 4.97
C HIS A 37 10.17 -4.28 5.48
N MET A 38 9.75 -3.83 6.67
CA MET A 38 10.28 -2.61 7.28
C MET A 38 11.77 -2.75 7.56
N GLU A 39 12.18 -3.84 8.20
CA GLU A 39 13.59 -4.12 8.51
C GLU A 39 14.43 -4.26 7.25
N ARG A 40 13.88 -4.87 6.20
CA ARG A 40 14.54 -4.97 4.90
C ARG A 40 14.70 -3.62 4.19
N VAL A 41 13.66 -2.79 4.19
CA VAL A 41 13.74 -1.42 3.64
C VAL A 41 14.76 -0.58 4.40
N ARG A 42 14.78 -0.65 5.74
CA ARG A 42 15.79 0.05 6.54
C ARG A 42 17.20 -0.32 6.09
N ARG A 43 17.50 -1.62 5.96
CA ARG A 43 18.80 -2.08 5.45
C ARG A 43 19.11 -1.57 4.05
N MET A 44 18.15 -1.61 3.13
CA MET A 44 18.35 -1.11 1.76
C MET A 44 18.68 0.39 1.71
N VAL A 45 18.10 1.18 2.62
CA VAL A 45 18.44 2.60 2.78
C VAL A 45 19.84 2.74 3.38
N ASP A 46 20.13 2.04 4.47
CA ASP A 46 21.42 2.12 5.17
C ASP A 46 22.60 1.67 4.28
N ASP A 47 22.39 0.66 3.44
CA ASP A 47 23.37 0.12 2.48
C ASP A 47 23.47 0.98 1.20
N GLY A 48 22.62 2.01 1.05
CA GLY A 48 22.63 2.94 -0.09
C GLY A 48 21.99 2.40 -1.38
N ALA A 49 21.36 1.23 -1.34
CA ALA A 49 20.58 0.71 -2.47
C ALA A 49 19.33 1.56 -2.74
N MET A 50 18.72 2.11 -1.69
CA MET A 50 17.70 3.14 -1.77
C MET A 50 18.32 4.48 -1.35
N ARG A 51 18.61 5.35 -2.32
CA ARG A 51 19.18 6.70 -2.07
C ARG A 51 18.24 7.58 -1.26
N SER A 52 16.94 7.44 -1.51
CA SER A 52 15.87 8.05 -0.75
C SER A 52 14.68 7.11 -0.69
N PHE A 53 13.88 7.24 0.37
CA PHE A 53 12.71 6.41 0.59
C PHE A 53 11.56 7.25 1.15
N VAL A 54 10.42 7.23 0.45
CA VAL A 54 9.16 7.80 0.92
C VAL A 54 8.13 6.67 1.09
N LEU A 55 7.48 6.62 2.24
CA LEU A 55 6.40 5.69 2.54
C LEU A 55 5.09 6.44 2.76
N VAL A 56 4.15 6.26 1.83
CA VAL A 56 2.77 6.71 1.96
C VAL A 56 1.92 5.55 2.45
N LEU A 57 1.38 5.69 3.65
CA LEU A 57 0.50 4.71 4.29
C LEU A 57 -0.90 5.26 4.49
N ASP A 58 -1.86 4.35 4.59
CA ASP A 58 -3.22 4.74 4.96
C ASP A 58 -3.28 5.24 6.40
N ARG A 59 -4.00 6.33 6.61
CA ARG A 59 -4.18 6.98 7.92
C ARG A 59 -4.82 6.08 8.98
N SER A 60 -5.56 5.03 8.58
CA SER A 60 -6.16 4.10 9.53
C SER A 60 -5.15 3.09 10.09
N PHE A 61 -3.97 2.97 9.48
CA PHE A 61 -2.98 1.95 9.83
C PHE A 61 -2.63 1.94 11.33
N PRO A 62 -2.33 3.09 11.99
CA PRO A 62 -1.99 3.09 13.41
C PRO A 62 -3.13 2.61 14.32
N THR A 63 -4.37 2.94 13.96
CA THR A 63 -5.56 2.52 14.71
C THR A 63 -5.90 1.06 14.47
N ARG A 64 -5.80 0.59 13.22
CA ARG A 64 -6.16 -0.78 12.82
C ARG A 64 -5.10 -1.80 13.23
N GLN A 65 -3.83 -1.41 13.26
CA GLN A 65 -2.68 -2.29 13.51
C GLN A 65 -1.70 -1.66 14.52
N PRO A 66 -2.12 -1.42 15.78
CA PRO A 66 -1.32 -0.66 16.75
C PRO A 66 0.03 -1.31 17.09
N ALA A 67 0.11 -2.65 17.09
CA ALA A 67 1.37 -3.37 17.28
C ALA A 67 2.35 -3.09 16.13
N TYR A 68 1.93 -3.29 14.87
CA TYR A 68 2.78 -2.99 13.71
C TYR A 68 3.09 -1.49 13.56
N ALA A 69 2.22 -0.62 14.05
CA ALA A 69 2.48 0.82 14.09
C ALA A 69 3.59 1.18 15.09
N ALA A 70 3.67 0.49 16.23
CA ALA A 70 4.79 0.62 17.16
C ALA A 70 6.11 0.18 16.50
N GLU A 71 6.09 -0.94 15.78
CA GLU A 71 7.26 -1.44 15.05
C GLU A 71 7.67 -0.51 13.91
N LEU A 72 6.71 0.02 13.15
CA LEU A 72 6.97 0.99 12.09
C LEU A 72 7.65 2.24 12.65
N ARG A 73 7.19 2.73 13.82
CA ARG A 73 7.80 3.86 14.51
C ARG A 73 9.25 3.57 14.92
N GLU A 74 9.50 2.38 15.45
CA GLU A 74 10.83 1.94 15.84
C GLU A 74 11.77 1.80 14.64
N VAL A 75 11.30 1.15 13.57
CA VAL A 75 12.14 0.77 12.43
C VAL A 75 12.28 1.87 11.40
N LEU A 76 11.21 2.58 11.05
CA LEU A 76 11.19 3.60 9.97
C LEU A 76 10.84 5.00 10.46
N GLY A 77 10.33 5.16 11.69
CA GLY A 77 9.81 6.45 12.17
C GLY A 77 10.86 7.56 12.28
N ASN A 78 12.14 7.21 12.46
CA ASN A 78 13.24 8.17 12.53
C ASN A 78 14.05 8.18 11.22
N GLY A 79 14.15 9.34 10.58
CA GLY A 79 15.03 9.56 9.44
C GLY A 79 14.51 9.04 8.10
N MET A 80 13.25 8.60 8.01
CA MET A 80 12.59 8.30 6.74
C MET A 80 11.37 9.19 6.55
N ASP A 81 11.05 9.45 5.29
CA ASP A 81 9.89 10.24 4.93
C ASP A 81 8.65 9.33 4.96
N LEU A 82 7.84 9.45 6.01
CA LEU A 82 6.63 8.66 6.21
C LEU A 82 5.42 9.59 6.24
N ARG A 83 4.42 9.34 5.40
CA ARG A 83 3.21 10.15 5.27
C ARG A 83 1.97 9.30 5.47
N LEU A 84 1.06 9.76 6.31
CA LEU A 84 -0.25 9.13 6.50
C LEU A 84 -1.32 9.90 5.73
N THR A 85 -2.07 9.24 4.85
CA THR A 85 -3.17 9.89 4.11
C THR A 85 -4.29 8.90 3.84
N LYS A 86 -5.42 9.32 3.27
CA LYS A 86 -6.45 8.36 2.83
C LYS A 86 -5.96 7.72 1.53
N THR A 87 -5.54 6.46 1.58
CA THR A 87 -5.11 5.76 0.37
C THR A 87 -5.45 4.28 0.43
N HIS A 88 -5.95 3.77 -0.70
CA HIS A 88 -5.98 2.34 -0.98
C HIS A 88 -5.15 2.01 -2.24
N ALA A 89 -4.46 3.00 -2.80
CA ALA A 89 -3.55 2.79 -3.92
C ALA A 89 -2.31 2.04 -3.45
N LYS A 90 -1.85 1.08 -4.26
CA LYS A 90 -0.61 0.34 -3.98
C LYS A 90 0.28 0.44 -5.20
N PHE A 91 1.36 1.18 -5.06
CA PHE A 91 2.32 1.37 -6.12
C PHE A 91 3.70 1.69 -5.56
N VAL A 92 4.72 1.50 -6.39
CA VAL A 92 6.10 1.88 -6.13
C VAL A 92 6.61 2.68 -7.31
N THR A 93 7.31 3.78 -7.07
CA THR A 93 8.07 4.48 -8.10
C THR A 93 9.56 4.33 -7.82
N LEU A 94 10.36 3.99 -8.82
CA LEU A 94 11.82 3.92 -8.74
C LEU A 94 12.45 4.79 -9.83
N SER A 95 13.38 5.67 -9.45
CA SER A 95 14.23 6.40 -10.40
C SER A 95 15.71 6.14 -10.18
N ALA A 96 16.40 5.67 -11.21
CA ALA A 96 17.83 5.39 -11.20
C ALA A 96 18.43 5.65 -12.58
N GLY A 97 19.35 6.62 -12.71
CA GLY A 97 19.85 7.03 -14.02
C GLY A 97 18.70 7.41 -14.97
N ASP A 98 18.59 6.70 -16.09
CA ASP A 98 17.53 6.89 -17.09
C ASP A 98 16.24 6.10 -16.79
N TRP A 99 16.27 5.15 -15.84
CA TRP A 99 15.10 4.33 -15.48
C TRP A 99 14.01 5.15 -14.78
N ARG A 100 12.77 5.00 -15.22
CA ARG A 100 11.56 5.63 -14.66
C ARG A 100 10.49 4.57 -14.47
N ILE A 101 10.68 3.75 -13.43
CA ILE A 101 9.87 2.56 -13.21
C ILE A 101 8.72 2.87 -12.27
N THR A 102 7.52 2.46 -12.67
CA THR A 102 6.34 2.40 -11.82
C THR A 102 5.87 0.96 -11.69
N ILE A 103 5.71 0.49 -10.46
CA ILE A 103 5.12 -0.81 -10.14
C ILE A 103 3.74 -0.56 -9.55
N ARG A 104 2.70 -1.19 -10.08
CA ARG A 104 1.32 -1.08 -9.57
C ARG A 104 0.84 -2.45 -9.14
N SER A 105 0.07 -2.52 -8.06
CA SER A 105 -0.32 -3.79 -7.46
C SER A 105 -1.71 -3.74 -6.83
N SER A 106 -2.41 -4.87 -6.80
CA SER A 106 -3.56 -5.05 -5.90
C SER A 106 -3.14 -5.46 -4.49
N GLY A 107 -1.97 -6.10 -4.37
CA GLY A 107 -1.38 -6.55 -3.11
C GLY A 107 -0.60 -5.45 -2.41
N ASN A 108 -0.63 -5.49 -1.08
CA ASN A 108 0.11 -4.58 -0.21
C ASN A 108 1.62 -4.86 -0.20
N TYR A 109 2.39 -3.99 0.44
CA TYR A 109 3.81 -4.17 0.71
C TYR A 109 4.10 -5.21 1.82
N ASN A 110 3.43 -6.35 1.75
CA ASN A 110 3.58 -7.52 2.62
C ASN A 110 3.31 -8.80 1.81
N GLN A 111 3.53 -9.97 2.41
CA GLN A 111 3.06 -11.21 1.81
C GLN A 111 1.52 -11.25 1.89
N SER A 112 0.87 -11.09 0.75
CA SER A 112 -0.59 -11.25 0.62
C SER A 112 -0.89 -12.67 0.12
N PRO A 113 -1.57 -13.53 0.90
CA PRO A 113 -1.95 -14.88 0.48
C PRO A 113 -3.19 -14.87 -0.46
N ARG A 114 -3.36 -13.80 -1.24
CA ARG A 114 -4.45 -13.62 -2.21
C ARG A 114 -3.91 -13.63 -3.64
N LEU A 115 -4.80 -13.84 -4.60
CA LEU A 115 -4.47 -13.64 -6.01
C LEU A 115 -4.27 -12.14 -6.25
N GLU A 116 -3.08 -11.72 -6.66
CA GLU A 116 -2.75 -10.30 -6.86
C GLU A 116 -2.30 -10.04 -8.29
N ASN A 117 -2.62 -8.86 -8.84
CA ASN A 117 -1.98 -8.38 -10.06
C ASN A 117 -0.79 -7.49 -9.72
N ILE A 118 0.25 -7.58 -10.55
CA ILE A 118 1.39 -6.66 -10.54
C ILE A 118 1.66 -6.19 -11.98
N ASP A 119 1.80 -4.89 -12.14
CA ASP A 119 2.18 -4.21 -13.36
C ASP A 119 3.49 -3.48 -13.16
N ILE A 120 4.39 -3.53 -14.14
CA ILE A 120 5.69 -2.85 -14.12
C ILE A 120 5.81 -2.12 -15.44
N ASP A 121 5.99 -0.80 -15.36
CA ASP A 121 6.09 0.10 -16.50
C ASP A 121 7.38 0.92 -16.34
N ASP A 122 8.28 0.90 -17.33
CA ASP A 122 9.40 1.84 -17.44
C ASP A 122 9.01 2.92 -18.46
N ASP A 123 8.31 3.94 -17.97
CA ASP A 123 7.72 4.99 -18.78
C ASP A 123 7.71 6.29 -17.98
N ALA A 124 8.30 7.34 -18.58
CA ALA A 124 8.50 8.61 -17.89
C ALA A 124 7.19 9.35 -17.57
N GLU A 125 6.15 9.21 -18.39
CA GLU A 125 4.86 9.86 -18.17
C GLU A 125 4.10 9.18 -17.03
N ILE A 126 4.06 7.84 -17.04
CA ILE A 126 3.46 7.05 -15.96
C ILE A 126 4.19 7.33 -14.63
N TYR A 127 5.51 7.27 -14.65
CA TYR A 127 6.33 7.60 -13.47
C TYR A 127 6.04 9.01 -12.96
N GLY A 128 6.05 10.00 -13.85
CA GLY A 128 5.81 11.40 -13.51
C GLY A 128 4.47 11.62 -12.83
N PHE A 129 3.42 10.94 -13.31
CA PHE A 129 2.09 10.98 -12.71
C PHE A 129 2.09 10.46 -11.27
N PHE A 130 2.57 9.23 -11.04
CA PHE A 130 2.56 8.64 -9.69
C PHE A 130 3.52 9.33 -8.73
N ARG A 131 4.69 9.74 -9.21
CA ARG A 131 5.66 10.48 -8.41
C ARG A 131 5.13 11.86 -8.04
N GLY A 132 4.47 12.56 -8.96
CA GLY A 132 3.82 13.84 -8.68
C GLY A 132 2.81 13.76 -7.54
N ILE A 133 1.98 12.70 -7.51
CA ILE A 133 1.07 12.44 -6.39
C ILE A 133 1.82 12.30 -5.06
N VAL A 134 2.95 11.57 -5.05
CA VAL A 134 3.78 11.42 -3.85
C VAL A 134 4.35 12.77 -3.42
N ASP A 135 4.84 13.56 -4.37
CA ASP A 135 5.44 14.88 -4.08
C ASP A 135 4.40 15.84 -3.47
N GLU A 136 3.17 15.87 -4.00
CA GLU A 136 2.08 16.65 -3.42
C GLU A 136 1.74 16.21 -1.99
N ILE A 137 1.72 14.89 -1.74
CA ILE A 137 1.50 14.33 -0.38
C ILE A 137 2.62 14.77 0.56
N VAL A 138 3.88 14.65 0.13
CA VAL A 138 5.06 15.04 0.93
C VAL A 138 5.05 16.53 1.26
N GLU A 139 4.59 17.37 0.33
CA GLU A 139 4.47 18.82 0.53
C GLU A 139 3.40 19.19 1.57
N ARG A 140 2.27 18.49 1.59
CA ARG A 140 1.06 18.93 2.33
C ARG A 140 0.75 18.14 3.59
N VAL A 141 1.18 16.88 3.67
CA VAL A 141 0.89 15.98 4.80
C VAL A 141 2.08 15.99 5.75
N PRO A 142 1.93 16.30 7.05
CA PRO A 142 3.05 16.21 7.99
C PRO A 142 3.71 14.82 8.02
N PRO A 143 5.04 14.73 8.20
CA PRO A 143 5.72 13.45 8.30
C PRO A 143 5.45 12.78 9.65
N GLY A 144 5.55 11.46 9.67
CA GLY A 144 5.48 10.63 10.86
C GLY A 144 4.18 9.85 11.01
N ILE A 145 4.19 8.95 11.98
CA ILE A 145 3.06 8.03 12.26
C ILE A 145 2.11 8.58 13.35
N ASP A 146 2.56 9.57 14.12
CA ASP A 146 1.83 10.18 15.25
C ASP A 146 1.13 11.49 14.88
N VAL A 147 0.75 11.64 13.61
CA VAL A 147 0.11 12.87 13.14
C VAL A 147 -1.35 12.90 13.62
N PRO A 148 -1.81 13.99 14.28
CA PRO A 148 -3.17 14.08 14.77
C PRO A 148 -4.22 13.92 13.65
N PRO A 149 -5.35 13.22 13.88
CA PRO A 149 -6.37 13.01 12.85
C PRO A 149 -6.92 14.29 12.21
N VAL A 150 -6.98 15.39 12.96
CA VAL A 150 -7.44 16.70 12.46
C VAL A 150 -6.48 17.28 11.40
N GLU A 151 -5.18 17.09 11.59
CA GLU A 151 -4.16 17.54 10.63
C GLU A 151 -4.20 16.68 9.37
N LEU A 152 -4.33 15.35 9.52
CA LEU A 152 -4.49 14.42 8.41
C LEU A 152 -5.75 14.73 7.57
N HIS A 153 -6.87 15.04 8.23
CA HIS A 153 -8.10 15.42 7.54
C HIS A 153 -7.97 16.75 6.79
N SER A 154 -7.31 17.73 7.40
CA SER A 154 -7.07 19.04 6.77
C SER A 154 -6.14 18.92 5.55
N ALA A 155 -5.04 18.15 5.67
CA ALA A 155 -4.11 17.91 4.57
C ALA A 155 -4.79 17.14 3.42
N TRP A 156 -5.63 16.14 3.71
CA TRP A 156 -6.40 15.42 2.69
C TRP A 156 -7.31 16.36 1.88
N ARG A 157 -8.05 17.26 2.55
CA ARG A 157 -8.92 18.23 1.86
C ARG A 157 -8.14 19.21 0.99
N ALA A 158 -6.91 19.53 1.39
CA ALA A 158 -6.04 20.40 0.62
C ALA A 158 -5.40 19.72 -0.60
N LEU A 159 -5.19 18.40 -0.54
CA LEU A 159 -4.71 17.58 -1.66
C LEU A 159 -5.78 17.40 -2.73
N TRP A 160 -6.97 16.99 -2.29
CA TRP A 160 -8.11 16.74 -3.17
C TRP A 160 -9.28 17.63 -2.75
N PRO A 161 -9.31 18.90 -3.21
CA PRO A 161 -10.47 19.76 -3.04
C PRO A 161 -11.61 19.24 -3.92
N MET A 162 -12.27 18.16 -3.47
CA MET A 162 -13.49 17.68 -4.09
C MET A 162 -14.61 18.68 -3.76
N ASP A 163 -15.24 19.23 -4.81
CA ASP A 163 -16.51 19.93 -4.69
C ASP A 163 -17.61 18.89 -4.38
N GLY A 164 -17.79 18.61 -3.09
CA GLY A 164 -18.78 17.64 -2.60
C GLY A 164 -18.18 16.27 -2.30
N ASP A 165 -18.74 15.59 -1.30
CA ASP A 165 -18.48 14.17 -1.11
C ASP A 165 -18.82 13.46 -2.42
N ALA A 166 -17.91 12.61 -2.92
CA ALA A 166 -18.25 11.71 -4.02
C ALA A 166 -19.58 11.05 -3.65
N PRO A 167 -20.60 11.03 -4.54
CA PRO A 167 -21.92 10.51 -4.22
C PRO A 167 -21.70 9.15 -3.57
N GLY A 168 -22.01 9.09 -2.27
CA GLY A 168 -21.79 7.89 -1.49
C GLY A 168 -22.67 6.83 -2.10
N ASP A 169 -22.07 5.85 -2.78
CA ASP A 169 -22.70 4.56 -2.83
C ASP A 169 -22.85 4.19 -1.34
N ASP A 170 -24.09 4.05 -0.83
CA ASP A 170 -24.43 3.74 0.56
C ASP A 170 -23.89 2.36 1.03
N VAL A 171 -22.86 1.84 0.37
CA VAL A 171 -22.08 0.67 0.75
C VAL A 171 -21.20 1.08 1.92
N PRO A 172 -21.40 0.50 3.12
CA PRO A 172 -20.54 0.77 4.27
C PRO A 172 -19.08 0.49 3.90
N ASP A 173 -18.19 1.45 4.15
CA ASP A 173 -16.74 1.26 4.09
C ASP A 173 -16.38 0.05 4.97
N SER A 174 -16.03 -1.06 4.33
CA SER A 174 -15.96 -2.40 4.94
C SER A 174 -14.67 -2.60 5.73
N GLY A 175 -14.27 -1.58 6.50
CA GLY A 175 -13.18 -1.55 7.46
C GLY A 175 -12.41 -2.86 7.62
N GLY A 176 -11.52 -3.12 6.68
CA GLY A 176 -10.38 -4.04 6.76
C GLY A 176 -10.60 -5.53 7.04
N ASP A 177 -11.79 -5.99 7.43
CA ASP A 177 -12.09 -7.40 7.72
C ASP A 177 -13.30 -7.84 6.89
N ASP A 178 -13.03 -8.15 5.63
CA ASP A 178 -14.06 -8.64 4.73
C ASP A 178 -14.62 -9.99 5.23
N ASP A 179 -15.81 -9.99 5.84
CA ASP A 179 -16.67 -11.17 5.97
C ASP A 179 -17.23 -11.57 4.58
N TRP A 180 -16.35 -11.77 3.60
CA TRP A 180 -16.70 -12.38 2.31
C TRP A 180 -17.39 -13.72 2.54
N GLY A 181 -16.97 -14.46 3.57
CA GLY A 181 -17.59 -15.74 3.95
C GLY A 181 -19.07 -15.62 4.24
N GLY A 182 -19.48 -14.66 5.07
CA GLY A 182 -20.88 -14.41 5.38
C GLY A 182 -21.62 -13.76 4.21
N TRP A 183 -21.00 -12.89 3.42
CA TRP A 183 -21.63 -12.34 2.23
C TRP A 183 -21.93 -13.44 1.18
N PHE A 184 -20.98 -14.33 0.90
CA PHE A 184 -21.21 -15.49 0.04
C PHE A 184 -22.21 -16.47 0.65
N ALA A 185 -22.20 -16.69 1.97
CA ALA A 185 -23.20 -17.53 2.62
C ALA A 185 -24.63 -16.97 2.51
N ARG A 186 -24.77 -15.64 2.54
CA ARG A 186 -26.06 -14.93 2.42
C ARG A 186 -26.54 -14.80 0.97
N ASN A 187 -25.63 -14.69 0.01
CA ASN A 187 -25.95 -14.33 -1.38
C ASN A 187 -25.53 -15.37 -2.43
N ALA A 188 -25.05 -16.55 -2.02
CA ALA A 188 -24.78 -17.63 -2.97
C ALA A 188 -26.08 -18.05 -3.66
N VAL A 189 -26.14 -17.83 -4.98
CA VAL A 189 -27.13 -18.47 -5.84
C VAL A 189 -26.86 -19.98 -5.77
N PRO A 190 -27.85 -20.82 -5.40
CA PRO A 190 -27.65 -22.26 -5.32
C PRO A 190 -27.17 -22.79 -6.65
N ARG A 191 -25.97 -23.41 -6.68
CA ARG A 191 -25.52 -24.15 -7.86
C ARG A 191 -26.42 -25.38 -8.01
N PRO A 192 -27.05 -25.62 -9.17
CA PRO A 192 -27.81 -26.84 -9.40
C PRO A 192 -26.89 -28.06 -9.24
N GLY A 193 -27.25 -29.00 -8.35
CA GLY A 193 -26.65 -30.33 -8.30
C GLY A 193 -25.54 -30.57 -7.27
N VAL A 194 -25.23 -29.66 -6.33
CA VAL A 194 -24.28 -29.94 -5.23
C VAL A 194 -25.04 -30.11 -3.91
N PRO A 195 -25.01 -31.28 -3.26
CA PRO A 195 -25.70 -31.48 -1.98
C PRO A 195 -25.02 -30.68 -0.87
N VAL A 196 -25.78 -29.85 -0.16
CA VAL A 196 -25.30 -29.13 1.04
C VAL A 196 -25.05 -30.14 2.16
N ARG A 197 -23.78 -30.32 2.56
CA ARG A 197 -23.47 -31.06 3.79
C ARG A 197 -23.87 -30.20 4.99
N LYS A 198 -24.90 -30.63 5.72
CA LYS A 198 -25.24 -30.08 7.05
C LYS A 198 -24.09 -30.38 8.03
N GLY A 199 -23.45 -29.33 8.53
CA GLY A 199 -22.43 -29.42 9.57
C GLY A 199 -23.00 -30.07 10.84
N ARG A 200 -22.24 -31.01 11.42
CA ARG A 200 -22.51 -31.54 12.75
C ARG A 200 -21.99 -30.54 13.78
N ALA A 201 -22.87 -30.12 14.68
CA ALA A 201 -22.49 -29.45 15.92
C ALA A 201 -21.75 -30.45 16.83
N ARG A 202 -20.56 -30.05 17.30
CA ARG A 202 -20.00 -30.38 18.61
C ARG A 202 -19.13 -29.23 19.07
#